data_AF-A0ABD0MYX0-F1
#
_entry.id   AF-A0ABD0MYX0-F1
#
_cell.length_a   1.000
_cell.length_b   1.000
_cell.length_c   1.000
_cell.angle_alpha   90.00
_cell.angle_beta   90.00
_cell.angle_gamma   90.00
#
_symmetry.space_group_name_H-M   'P 1'
#
loop_
_entity.id
_entity.type
_entity.pdbx_description
1 polymer ?
#
loop_
_entity_poly.entity_id
_entity_poly.type
_entity_poly.pdbx_seq_one_letter_code
_entity_poly.pdbx_strand_id
1 'polypeptide(L)' 'RITGIITQGAKDFGNVQFVSAFKVAHSDDGIYWTILKDDKTKTDKVGSKT' A
#
# COMPACT_ATOMS: atom_id res chain seq x y z
N ARG A 1 13.52 9.04 -4.67
CA ARG A 1 12.77 8.13 -5.57
C ARG A 1 12.55 6.82 -4.86
N ILE A 2 11.29 6.44 -4.61
CA ILE A 2 10.91 5.16 -3.99
C ILE A 2 10.57 4.16 -5.10
N THR A 3 10.98 2.90 -4.96
CA THR A 3 10.80 1.86 -5.99
C THR A 3 10.01 0.64 -5.54
N GLY A 4 9.80 0.45 -4.23
CA GLY A 4 9.04 -0.67 -3.69
C GLY A 4 8.65 -0.48 -2.23
N ILE A 5 7.66 -1.26 -1.79
CA ILE A 5 7.19 -1.34 -0.41
C ILE A 5 7.05 -2.82 -0.06
N ILE A 6 7.55 -3.22 1.12
CA ILE A 6 7.40 -4.56 1.66
C ILE A 6 6.55 -4.46 2.93
N THR A 7 5.47 -5.24 2.99
CA THR A 7 4.62 -5.36 4.19
C THR A 7 4.86 -6.72 4.84
N GLN A 8 4.95 -6.76 6.17
CA GLN A 8 5.07 -7.99 6.94
C GLN A 8 3.85 -8.17 7.85
N GLY A 9 3.62 -9.41 8.26
CA GLY A 9 2.63 -9.75 9.27
C GLY A 9 3.26 -9.96 10.64
N ALA A 10 2.41 -10.12 11.65
CA ALA A 10 2.82 -10.49 13.00
C ALA A 10 2.03 -11.71 13.47
N LYS A 11 2.59 -12.46 14.42
CA LYS A 11 1.91 -13.58 15.07
C LYS A 11 2.10 -13.46 16.58
N ASP A 12 1.01 -13.57 17.32
CA ASP A 12 1.04 -13.66 18.78
C ASP A 12 -0.08 -14.57 19.32
N PHE A 13 0.27 -15.44 20.29
CA PHE A 13 -0.62 -16.42 20.94
C PHE A 13 -1.72 -17.03 20.04
N GLY A 14 -1.34 -17.51 18.85
CA GLY A 14 -2.25 -18.18 17.89
C GLY A 14 -2.95 -17.26 16.89
N ASN A 15 -2.93 -15.94 17.08
CA ASN A 15 -3.46 -14.97 16.15
C ASN A 15 -2.38 -14.54 15.16
N VAL A 16 -2.65 -14.71 13.86
CA VAL A 16 -1.77 -14.24 12.77
C VAL A 16 -2.46 -13.05 12.11
N GLN A 17 -1.75 -11.94 12.04
CA GLN A 17 -2.24 -10.70 11.45
C GLN A 17 -1.35 -10.29 10.29
N PHE A 18 -1.96 -9.81 9.21
CA PHE A 18 -1.25 -9.28 8.04
C PHE A 18 -2.14 -8.29 7.29
N VAL A 19 -1.52 -7.43 6.49
CA VAL A 19 -2.22 -6.53 5.57
C VAL A 19 -2.69 -7.34 4.37
N SER A 20 -4.00 -7.48 4.18
CA SER A 20 -4.57 -8.20 3.04
C SER A 20 -4.56 -7.36 1.76
N ALA A 21 -4.84 -6.06 1.88
CA ALA A 21 -4.78 -5.09 0.80
C ALA A 21 -4.45 -3.68 1.31
N PHE A 22 -3.82 -2.86 0.49
CA PHE A 22 -3.51 -1.45 0.78
C PHE A 22 -3.46 -0.58 -0.48
N LYS A 23 -3.55 0.73 -0.28
CA LYS A 23 -3.29 1.78 -1.29
C LYS A 23 -2.17 2.68 -0.79
N VAL A 24 -1.51 3.38 -1.71
CA VAL A 24 -0.40 4.31 -1.40
C VAL A 24 -0.78 5.70 -1.89
N ALA A 25 -0.52 6.71 -1.05
CA ALA A 25 -0.59 8.11 -1.43
C ALA A 25 0.78 8.78 -1.25
N HIS A 26 1.05 9.82 -2.04
CA HIS A 26 2.28 10.62 -1.97
C HIS A 26 1.95 12.11 -2.09
N SER A 27 2.87 12.94 -1.59
CA SER A 27 2.78 14.40 -1.60
C SER A 27 4.20 14.98 -1.58
N ASP A 28 4.38 16.13 -2.24
CA ASP A 28 5.63 16.90 -2.21
C ASP A 28 5.57 18.07 -1.21
N ASP A 29 4.38 18.43 -0.71
CA ASP A 29 4.15 19.55 0.21
C ASP A 29 3.57 19.14 1.57
N GLY A 30 3.17 17.87 1.72
CA GLY A 30 2.53 17.33 2.91
C GLY A 30 1.07 17.75 3.12
N ILE A 31 0.53 18.63 2.28
CA ILE A 31 -0.82 19.19 2.36
C ILE A 31 -1.76 18.45 1.41
N TYR A 32 -1.36 18.32 0.14
CA TYR A 32 -2.16 17.67 -0.90
C TYR A 32 -1.58 16.30 -1.25
N TRP A 33 -2.42 15.27 -1.16
CA TRP A 33 -2.00 13.88 -1.33
C TRP A 33 -2.66 13.25 -2.55
N THR A 34 -1.84 12.59 -3.37
CA THR A 34 -2.30 11.89 -4.58
C THR A 34 -2.17 10.38 -4.40
N ILE A 35 -3.27 9.66 -4.57
CA ILE A 35 -3.29 8.19 -4.56
C ILE A 35 -2.66 7.66 -5.86
N LEU A 36 -1.78 6.67 -5.72
CA LEU A 36 -1.20 5.97 -6.87
C LEU A 36 -2.29 5.23 -7.67
N LYS A 37 -2.30 5.47 -8.97
CA LYS A 37 -3.22 4.81 -9.91
C LYS A 37 -2.52 3.66 -10.63
N ASP A 38 -3.31 2.69 -11.07
CA ASP A 38 -2.85 1.68 -12.02
C ASP A 38 -2.70 2.29 -13.41
N ASP A 39 -1.59 1.99 -14.08
CA ASP A 39 -1.28 2.61 -15.36
C ASP A 39 -2.23 2.20 -16.48
N LYS A 40 -2.87 1.03 -16.40
CA LYS A 40 -3.78 0.50 -17.42
C LYS A 40 -5.20 0.97 -17.16
N THR A 41 -5.71 0.75 -15.95
CA THR A 41 -7.13 1.01 -15.64
C THR A 41 -7.40 2.44 -15.20
N LYS A 42 -6.36 3.19 -14.83
CA LYS A 42 -6.44 4.55 -14.25
C LYS A 42 -7.26 4.62 -12.95
N THR A 43 -7.58 3.48 -12.35
CA THR A 43 -8.20 3.37 -11.03
C THR A 43 -7.11 3.30 -9.95
N ASP A 44 -7.50 3.38 -8.68
CA ASP A 44 -6.55 3.21 -7.58
C ASP A 44 -5.80 1.88 -7.70
N LYS A 45 -4.48 1.94 -7.55
CA LYS A 45 -3.67 0.73 -7.47
C LYS A 45 -3.84 0.12 -6.08
N VAL A 46 -4.33 -1.11 -6.04
CA VAL A 46 -4.46 -1.88 -4.80
C VAL A 46 -3.32 -2.89 -4.75
N GLY A 47 -2.42 -2.71 -3.78
CA GLY A 47 -1.45 -3.74 -3.42
C GLY A 47 -2.16 -4.81 -2.60
N SER A 48 -1.95 -6.08 -2.92
CA SER A 48 -2.48 -7.21 -2.16
C SER A 48 -1.34 -8.13 -1.73
N LYS A 49 -1.58 -8.91 -0.66
CA LYS A 49 -0.66 -9.98 -0.28
C LYS A 49 -0.40 -10.88 -1.49
N THR A 50 0.87 -11.11 -1.78
CA THR A 50 1.33 -12.12 -2.73
C THR A 50 1.81 -13.34 -1.95
#